data_AF-A0A7C3YL15-F1
#
_entry.id   AF-A0A7C3YL15-F1
#
_cell.length_a   1.000
_cell.length_b   1.000
_cell.length_c   1.000
_cell.angle_alpha   90.00
_cell.angle_beta   90.00
_cell.angle_gamma   90.00
#
_symmetry.space_group_name_H-M   'P 1'
#
loop_
_entity.id
_entity.type
_entity.pdbx_description
1 polymer ?
#
loop_
_entity_poly.entity_id
_entity_poly.type
_entity_poly.pdbx_seq_one_letter_code
_entity_poly.pdbx_strand_id
1 'polypeptide(L)'
;MLWNLHGAFSKFFETSKEFSVVNNRICVIGGSGFIGTRLCKRFEGAGGEFFIVDKRQSHTFPHKTRIADVRDVDALRRVIQGDVIINLAAE
;
A
#
# COMPACT_ATOMS: atom_id res chain seq x y z
N MET A 1 10.53 0.53 -44.88
CA MET A 1 10.70 1.08 -43.52
C MET A 1 9.56 0.55 -42.63
N LEU A 2 9.52 -0.77 -42.42
CA LEU A 2 8.48 -1.46 -41.66
C LEU A 2 9.19 -2.36 -40.64
N TRP A 3 9.64 -1.77 -39.53
CA TRP A 3 10.21 -2.51 -38.41
C TRP A 3 9.41 -2.19 -37.15
N ASN A 4 9.13 -3.24 -36.37
CA ASN A 4 8.92 -3.22 -34.92
C ASN A 4 7.60 -2.68 -34.33
N LEU A 5 6.44 -3.12 -34.82
CA LEU A 5 5.19 -3.04 -34.04
C LEU A 5 4.89 -4.32 -33.23
N HIS A 6 5.34 -5.50 -33.69
CA HIS A 6 5.11 -6.76 -32.98
C HIS A 6 5.94 -6.89 -31.69
N GLY A 7 7.18 -6.39 -31.68
CA GLY A 7 8.06 -6.46 -30.50
C GLY A 7 7.65 -5.50 -29.38
N ALA A 8 7.19 -4.30 -29.71
CA ALA A 8 6.77 -3.30 -28.71
C ALA A 8 5.48 -3.71 -27.99
N PHE A 9 4.53 -4.33 -28.70
CA PHE A 9 3.28 -4.80 -28.12
C PHE A 9 3.49 -6.01 -27.20
N SER A 10 4.35 -6.96 -27.60
CA SER A 10 4.75 -8.07 -26.74
C SER A 10 5.46 -7.59 -25.48
N LYS A 11 6.40 -6.64 -25.61
CA LYS A 11 7.13 -6.08 -24.45
C LYS A 11 6.22 -5.31 -23.50
N PHE A 12 5.21 -4.61 -24.01
CA PHE A 12 4.19 -3.95 -23.19
C PHE A 12 3.32 -4.96 -22.41
N PHE A 13 3.00 -6.10 -23.03
CA PHE A 13 2.21 -7.17 -22.40
C PHE A 13 3.04 -8.06 -21.45
N GLU A 14 4.35 -8.11 -21.65
CA GLU A 14 5.30 -8.87 -20.81
C GLU A 14 5.71 -8.07 -19.57
N THR A 15 5.83 -6.74 -19.70
CA THR A 15 6.04 -5.82 -18.56
C THR A 15 4.84 -5.81 -17.60
N SER A 16 3.62 -6.11 -18.09
CA SER A 16 2.43 -6.26 -17.24
C SER A 16 2.28 -7.66 -16.63
N LYS A 17 3.11 -8.63 -17.00
CA LYS A 17 3.16 -9.99 -16.41
C LYS A 17 4.23 -10.15 -15.33
N GLU A 18 5.32 -9.37 -15.38
CA GLU A 18 6.38 -9.39 -14.35
C GLU A 18 5.97 -8.71 -13.04
N PHE A 19 4.85 -7.97 -13.04
CA PHE A 19 4.12 -7.66 -11.81
C PHE A 19 2.98 -8.66 -11.63
N SER A 20 3.31 -9.96 -11.64
CA SER A 20 2.52 -10.90 -10.86
C SER A 20 2.51 -10.34 -9.45
N VAL A 21 1.36 -9.79 -9.04
CA VAL A 21 1.13 -9.24 -7.71
C VAL A 21 1.44 -10.37 -6.75
N VAL A 22 2.68 -10.45 -6.27
CA VAL A 22 2.95 -10.94 -4.93
C VAL A 22 1.95 -10.18 -4.09
N ASN A 23 1.03 -10.90 -3.47
CA ASN A 23 -0.10 -10.38 -2.71
C ASN A 23 0.43 -9.78 -1.40
N ASN A 24 1.44 -8.92 -1.51
CA ASN A 24 2.24 -8.35 -0.47
C ASN A 24 1.36 -7.34 0.22
N ARG A 25 0.86 -7.73 1.39
CA ARG A 25 -0.09 -6.90 2.12
C ARG A 25 0.67 -5.70 2.66
N ILE A 26 0.40 -4.51 2.12
CA ILE A 26 1.10 -3.29 2.52
C ILE A 26 0.52 -2.78 3.86
N CYS A 27 1.38 -2.59 4.85
CA CYS A 27 1.05 -1.92 6.11
C CYS A 27 1.46 -0.45 6.05
N VAL A 28 0.51 0.47 6.12
CA VAL A 28 0.78 1.92 6.13
C VAL A 28 0.57 2.47 7.53
N ILE A 29 1.67 2.79 8.24
CA ILE A 29 1.62 3.42 9.56
C ILE A 29 1.46 4.93 9.37
N GLY A 30 0.53 5.58 10.08
CA GLY A 30 0.17 6.99 9.85
C GLY A 30 -0.75 7.18 8.62
N GLY A 31 -1.40 6.10 8.18
CA GLY A 31 -2.25 6.10 6.98
C GLY A 31 -3.50 6.97 7.08
N SER A 32 -3.94 7.35 8.29
CA SER A 32 -5.10 8.24 8.49
C SER A 32 -4.75 9.72 8.29
N GLY A 33 -3.45 10.06 8.20
CA GLY A 33 -2.97 11.43 7.99
C GLY A 33 -3.08 11.93 6.55
N PHE A 34 -2.61 13.16 6.31
CA PHE A 34 -2.67 13.83 5.01
C PHE A 34 -1.97 13.04 3.88
N ILE A 35 -0.68 12.72 4.06
CA ILE A 35 0.13 11.99 3.08
C ILE A 35 -0.36 10.53 2.96
N GLY A 36 -0.57 9.88 4.11
CA GLY A 36 -1.02 8.49 4.19
C GLY A 36 -2.33 8.24 3.45
N THR A 37 -3.33 9.11 3.66
CA THR A 37 -4.63 8.99 2.99
C THR A 37 -4.49 9.11 1.46
N ARG A 38 -3.67 10.05 0.98
CA ARG A 38 -3.45 10.23 -0.47
C ARG A 38 -2.73 9.04 -1.09
N LEU A 39 -1.77 8.45 -0.39
CA LEU A 39 -1.08 7.23 -0.83
C LEU A 39 -2.06 6.04 -0.88
N CYS A 40 -2.81 5.82 0.19
CA CYS A 40 -3.79 4.74 0.28
C CYS A 40 -4.87 4.81 -0.83
N LYS A 41 -5.32 6.01 -1.19
CA LYS A 41 -6.23 6.21 -2.35
C LYS A 41 -5.61 5.76 -3.68
N ARG A 42 -4.30 5.91 -3.86
CA ARG A 42 -3.61 5.42 -5.06
C ARG A 42 -3.48 3.90 -5.06
N PHE A 43 -3.22 3.29 -3.91
CA PHE A 43 -3.23 1.83 -3.78
C PHE A 43 -4.61 1.24 -4.08
N GLU A 44 -5.68 1.81 -3.51
CA GLU A 44 -7.05 1.39 -3.81
C GLU A 44 -7.38 1.54 -5.29
N GLY A 45 -7.04 2.68 -5.91
CA GLY A 45 -7.25 2.89 -7.35
C GLY A 45 -6.44 1.96 -8.26
N ALA A 46 -5.33 1.40 -7.77
CA ALA A 46 -4.52 0.41 -8.47
C ALA A 46 -4.94 -1.05 -8.17
N GLY A 47 -5.95 -1.26 -7.32
CA GLY A 47 -6.38 -2.60 -6.90
C GLY A 47 -5.43 -3.29 -5.91
N GLY A 48 -4.54 -2.53 -5.26
CA GLY A 48 -3.58 -3.05 -4.29
C GLY A 48 -4.20 -3.28 -2.90
N GLU A 49 -3.84 -4.39 -2.26
CA GLU A 49 -4.26 -4.72 -0.89
C GLU A 49 -3.38 -4.02 0.16
N PHE A 50 -4.01 -3.25 1.05
CA PHE A 50 -3.34 -2.55 2.14
C PHE A 50 -4.22 -2.46 3.40
N PHE A 51 -3.59 -2.16 4.53
CA PHE A 51 -4.26 -1.71 5.74
C PHE A 51 -3.45 -0.59 6.41
N ILE A 52 -4.12 0.16 7.27
CA ILE A 52 -3.58 1.32 7.98
C ILE A 52 -3.37 0.95 9.44
N VAL A 53 -2.25 1.38 10.00
CA VAL A 53 -2.04 1.44 11.45
C VAL A 53 -1.95 2.91 11.85
N ASP A 54 -2.79 3.37 12.77
CA ASP A 54 -2.79 4.77 13.19
C ASP A 54 -3.36 4.90 14.61
N LYS A 55 -2.97 5.95 15.34
CA LYS A 55 -3.53 6.22 16.68
C LYS A 55 -4.98 6.68 16.62
N ARG A 56 -5.46 7.11 15.45
CA ARG A 56 -6.84 7.52 15.21
C ARG A 56 -7.45 6.77 14.03
N GLN A 57 -8.74 6.46 14.18
CA GLN A 57 -9.52 5.84 13.12
C GLN A 57 -9.50 6.69 11.85
N SER A 58 -9.19 6.10 10.70
CA SER A 58 -9.27 6.82 9.42
C SER A 58 -10.73 7.13 9.10
N HIS A 59 -11.02 8.38 8.75
CA HIS A 59 -12.34 8.76 8.22
C HIS A 59 -12.55 8.24 6.80
N THR A 60 -11.47 8.16 6.00
CA THR A 60 -11.55 7.71 4.60
C THR A 60 -11.57 6.18 4.50
N PHE A 61 -10.84 5.49 5.37
CA PHE A 61 -10.66 4.03 5.31
C PHE A 61 -10.96 3.35 6.65
N PRO A 62 -12.16 3.56 7.25
CA PRO A 62 -12.45 3.04 8.59
C PRO A 62 -12.32 1.51 8.66
N HIS A 63 -12.76 0.78 7.63
CA HIS A 63 -12.71 -0.69 7.60
C HIS A 63 -11.32 -1.27 7.33
N LYS A 64 -10.35 -0.43 6.94
CA LYS A 64 -8.95 -0.84 6.72
C LYS A 64 -8.02 -0.32 7.82
N THR A 65 -8.55 0.31 8.87
CA THR A 65 -7.74 0.89 9.96
C THR A 65 -7.63 -0.07 11.15
N ARG A 66 -6.42 -0.18 11.70
CA ARG A 66 -6.11 -0.82 12.98
C ARG A 66 -5.56 0.24 13.92
N ILE A 67 -6.09 0.30 15.13
CA ILE A 67 -5.69 1.32 16.11
C ILE A 67 -4.43 0.88 16.86
N ALA A 68 -3.37 1.69 16.78
CA ALA A 68 -2.19 1.59 17.65
C ALA A 68 -1.42 2.91 17.67
N ASP A 69 -0.77 3.20 18.80
CA ASP A 69 0.16 4.33 18.94
C ASP A 69 1.58 3.85 18.59
N VAL A 70 2.32 4.64 17.80
CA VAL A 70 3.68 4.29 17.39
C VAL A 70 4.70 4.33 18.53
N ARG A 71 4.36 4.99 19.63
CA ARG A 71 5.17 5.03 20.87
C ARG A 71 4.97 3.77 21.72
N ASP A 72 3.95 2.95 21.43
CA ASP A 72 3.70 1.66 22.08
C ASP A 72 4.19 0.52 21.17
N VAL A 73 5.42 0.08 21.42
CA VAL A 73 6.08 -1.00 20.67
C VAL A 73 5.31 -2.32 20.74
N ASP A 74 4.69 -2.64 21.86
CA ASP A 74 3.98 -3.91 22.00
C ASP A 74 2.64 -3.87 21.28
N ALA A 75 1.95 -2.72 21.26
CA ALA A 75 0.78 -2.52 20.40
C ALA A 75 1.14 -2.65 18.91
N LEU A 76 2.23 -2.01 18.47
CA LEU A 76 2.69 -2.13 17.09
C LEU A 76 2.98 -3.58 16.69
N ARG A 77 3.68 -4.35 17.53
CA ARG A 77 3.98 -5.77 17.27
C ARG A 77 2.73 -6.63 17.08
N ARG A 78 1.62 -6.29 17.74
CA ARG A 78 0.35 -7.02 17.62
C ARG A 78 -0.41 -6.72 16.34
N VAL A 79 -0.27 -5.52 15.77
CA VAL A 79 -1.12 -5.05 14.66
C VAL A 79 -0.41 -5.00 13.32
N ILE A 80 0.91 -4.81 13.31
CA ILE A 80 1.73 -4.80 12.11
C ILE A 80 1.84 -6.23 11.56
N GLN A 81 1.62 -6.36 10.26
CA GLN A 81 1.71 -7.60 9.49
C GLN A 81 1.97 -7.25 8.03
N GLY A 82 2.36 -8.25 7.23
CA GLY A 82 2.59 -8.09 5.80
C GLY A 82 4.05 -7.83 5.44
N ASP A 83 4.33 -7.88 4.15
CA ASP A 83 5.69 -7.97 3.60
C ASP A 83 6.35 -6.59 3.44
N VAL A 84 5.53 -5.55 3.36
CA VAL A 84 5.97 -4.17 3.14
C VAL A 84 5.36 -3.27 4.21
N ILE A 85 6.22 -2.55 4.93
CA ILE A 85 5.82 -1.54 5.90
C ILE A 85 6.23 -0.16 5.36
N ILE A 86 5.27 0.75 5.27
CA ILE A 86 5.49 2.15 4.95
C ILE A 86 5.17 2.95 6.20
N ASN A 87 6.20 3.46 6.88
CA ASN A 87 6.03 4.26 8.10
C ASN A 87 5.98 5.75 7.78
N LEU A 88 4.81 6.36 7.92
CA LEU A 88 4.56 7.79 7.69
C LEU A 88 4.17 8.54 8.98
N ALA A 89 3.99 7.83 10.09
CA ALA A 89 3.60 8.44 11.36
C ALA A 89 4.77 9.21 11.99
N ALA A 90 4.44 10.32 12.64
CA ALA A 90 5.34 11.11 13.47
C ALA A 90 4.55 11.61 14.70
N GLU A 91 5.24 11.69 15.86
CA GLU A 91 4.73 12.17 17.15
C GLU A 91 5.64 13.26 17.71
#